data_AF-D3AVC3-F1
#
_entry.id   AF-D3AVC3-F1
#
_cell.length_a   1.000
_cell.length_b   1.000
_cell.length_c   1.000
_cell.angle_alpha   90.00
_cell.angle_beta   90.00
_cell.angle_gamma   90.00
#
_symmetry.space_group_name_H-M   'P 1'
#
loop_
_entity.id
_entity.type
_entity.pdbx_description
1 polymer ?
#
loop_
_entity_poly.entity_id
_entity_poly.type
_entity_poly.pdbx_seq_one_letter_code
_entity_poly.pdbx_strand_id
1 'polypeptide(L)'
;QLTRLDFQQEEGLMSCLPLGLNQIEIQRGLTTSSTAIFVPFTTQELFQNGKEALYYGINALSNNLIMVDRKLLKNPNGLILGTPGSGKSFSAKREIANCFLLTNDDVIICDPEAEYAPLVERLHGQVIKISPTSTNYINPMDLNLDYSDDESPLSLKSDFILSLCELIVGGKEGLQPVQKTIIDRCVRLVYQTYLNDPRPENM
;
A
#
# COMPACT_ATOMS: atom_id res chain seq x y z
N GLN A 1 -11.00 22.58 44.01
CA GLN A 1 -11.68 23.52 44.92
C GLN A 1 -11.71 24.87 44.21
N LEU A 2 -12.82 25.61 44.24
CA LEU A 2 -12.86 26.96 43.66
C LEU A 2 -12.30 27.94 44.70
N THR A 3 -11.26 28.70 44.32
CA THR A 3 -10.63 29.73 45.17
C THR A 3 -11.22 31.09 44.80
N ARG A 4 -11.67 31.86 45.80
CA ARG A 4 -12.17 33.22 45.59
C ARG A 4 -10.98 34.18 45.46
N LEU A 5 -11.01 35.03 44.43
CA LEU A 5 -10.02 36.09 44.19
C LEU A 5 -10.48 37.40 44.84
N ASP A 6 -10.49 37.43 46.17
CA ASP A 6 -10.90 38.64 46.91
C ASP A 6 -9.80 39.72 46.77
N PHE A 7 -10.19 40.92 46.33
CA PHE A 7 -9.31 42.06 46.02
C PHE A 7 -8.32 41.85 44.86
N GLN A 8 -8.44 40.76 44.11
CA GLN A 8 -7.61 40.48 42.92
C GLN A 8 -8.46 40.29 41.65
N GLN A 9 -9.59 40.99 41.56
CA GLN A 9 -10.54 40.81 40.47
C GLN A 9 -10.00 41.30 39.13
N GLU A 10 -9.21 42.38 39.14
CA GLU A 10 -8.57 42.93 37.93
C GLU A 10 -7.50 41.97 37.39
N GLU A 11 -6.62 41.48 38.26
CA GLU A 11 -5.58 40.51 37.92
C GLU A 11 -6.20 39.19 37.43
N GLY A 12 -7.31 38.77 38.04
CA GLY A 12 -8.10 37.63 37.58
C GLY A 12 -8.64 37.81 36.17
N LEU A 13 -9.20 38.98 35.86
CA LEU A 13 -9.71 39.31 34.53
C LEU A 13 -8.57 39.37 33.50
N MET A 14 -7.48 40.09 33.81
CA MET A 14 -6.32 40.23 32.93
C MET A 14 -5.69 38.87 32.57
N SER A 15 -5.69 37.94 33.52
CA SER A 15 -5.17 36.59 33.35
C SER A 15 -6.06 35.68 32.47
N CYS A 16 -7.34 36.02 32.32
CA CYS A 16 -8.27 35.28 31.46
C CYS A 16 -8.29 35.79 30.01
N LEU A 17 -7.70 36.96 29.74
CA LEU A 17 -7.63 37.51 28.40
C LEU A 17 -6.64 36.73 27.54
N PRO A 18 -6.85 36.63 26.22
CA PRO A 18 -5.95 35.94 25.28
C PRO A 18 -4.68 36.77 24.98
N LEU A 19 -4.12 37.44 26.00
CA LEU A 19 -2.92 38.27 25.93
C LEU A 19 -1.66 37.49 26.30
N GLY A 20 -1.79 36.22 26.72
CA GLY A 20 -0.67 35.38 27.14
C GLY A 20 -0.02 35.82 28.46
N LEU A 21 -0.69 36.68 29.21
CA LEU A 21 -0.20 37.22 30.48
C LEU A 21 -1.01 36.64 31.63
N ASN A 22 -0.39 35.81 32.47
CA ASN A 22 -1.02 35.32 33.69
C ASN A 22 -0.48 36.11 34.89
N GLN A 23 -1.34 36.90 35.53
CA GLN A 23 -1.04 37.70 36.72
C GLN A 23 -1.43 36.99 38.03
N ILE A 24 -2.05 35.80 37.95
CA ILE A 24 -2.45 35.00 39.12
C ILE A 24 -1.72 33.64 39.13
N GLU A 25 -1.05 33.31 40.23
CA GLU A 25 -0.33 32.02 40.37
C GLU A 25 -1.25 30.89 40.87
N ILE A 26 -2.39 30.70 40.21
CA ILE A 26 -3.30 29.58 40.51
C ILE A 26 -2.98 28.41 39.59
N GLN A 27 -2.50 27.31 40.18
CA GLN A 27 -2.25 26.08 39.46
C GLN A 27 -3.36 25.07 39.74
N ARG A 28 -3.96 24.54 38.67
CA ARG A 28 -4.91 23.42 38.75
C ARG A 28 -4.35 22.26 37.94
N GLY A 29 -4.19 21.11 38.59
CA GLY A 29 -3.92 19.87 37.87
C GLY A 29 -5.09 19.53 36.95
N LEU A 30 -4.80 19.33 35.67
CA LEU A 30 -5.73 18.82 34.68
C LEU A 30 -5.21 17.47 34.17
N THR A 31 -6.11 16.57 33.82
CA THR A 31 -5.74 15.39 33.02
C THR A 31 -5.43 15.84 31.59
N THR A 32 -4.58 15.09 30.88
CA THR A 32 -4.24 15.37 29.48
C THR A 32 -5.49 15.56 28.61
N SER A 33 -6.53 14.76 28.84
CA SER A 33 -7.80 14.86 28.12
C SER A 33 -8.56 16.17 28.41
N SER A 34 -8.56 16.66 29.65
CA SER A 34 -9.20 17.94 30.00
C SER A 34 -8.44 19.13 29.41
N THR A 35 -7.11 19.08 29.39
CA THR A 35 -6.29 20.10 28.73
C THR A 35 -6.53 20.12 27.22
N ALA A 36 -6.70 18.96 26.58
CA ALA A 36 -6.94 18.84 25.15
C ALA A 36 -8.26 19.51 24.70
N ILE A 37 -9.29 19.57 25.56
CA ILE A 37 -10.57 20.25 25.25
C ILE A 37 -10.39 21.76 25.06
N PHE A 38 -9.40 22.37 25.72
CA PHE A 38 -9.08 23.79 25.57
C PHE A 38 -8.29 24.11 24.30
N VAL A 39 -7.81 23.10 23.57
CA VAL A 39 -7.19 23.28 22.27
C VAL A 39 -8.31 23.42 21.23
N PRO A 40 -8.49 24.60 20.58
CA PRO A 40 -9.59 24.85 19.65
C PRO A 40 -9.49 24.06 18.33
N PHE A 41 -8.52 23.15 18.22
CA PHE A 41 -8.28 22.29 17.08
C PHE A 41 -8.68 20.85 17.45
N THR A 42 -9.98 20.56 17.38
CA THR A 42 -10.49 19.19 17.55
C THR A 42 -10.35 18.34 16.29
N THR A 43 -9.68 18.86 15.25
CA THR A 43 -9.40 18.11 14.02
C THR A 43 -8.39 17.02 14.31
N GLN A 44 -8.76 15.76 14.04
CA GLN A 44 -7.79 14.68 14.03
C GLN A 44 -6.84 14.89 12.85
N GLU A 45 -5.55 15.00 13.16
CA GLU A 45 -4.50 15.09 12.15
C GLU A 45 -3.85 13.74 11.92
N LEU A 46 -3.65 13.40 10.66
CA LEU A 46 -2.91 12.22 10.24
C LEU A 46 -1.54 12.66 9.73
N PHE A 47 -0.63 12.88 10.69
CA PHE A 47 0.72 13.37 10.44
C PHE A 47 1.75 12.49 11.15
N GLN A 48 2.58 11.81 10.36
CA GLN A 48 3.69 11.00 10.83
C GLN A 48 5.01 11.67 10.48
N ASN A 49 5.90 11.80 11.47
CA ASN A 49 7.22 12.42 11.33
C ASN A 49 8.31 11.45 10.82
N GLY A 50 7.91 10.28 10.31
CA GLY A 50 8.84 9.27 9.81
C GLY A 50 9.56 9.76 8.55
N LYS A 51 10.81 9.30 8.35
CA LYS A 51 11.58 9.60 7.13
C LYS A 51 10.92 9.03 5.87
N GLU A 52 10.16 7.95 6.02
CA GLU A 52 9.46 7.24 4.96
C GLU A 52 7.98 7.67 4.85
N ALA A 53 7.58 8.73 5.55
CA ALA A 53 6.23 9.25 5.47
C ALA A 53 5.98 9.93 4.12
N LEU A 54 4.98 9.45 3.38
CA LEU A 54 4.60 9.97 2.07
C LEU A 54 3.54 11.07 2.19
N TYR A 55 3.59 12.06 1.30
CA TYR A 55 2.59 13.11 1.20
C TYR A 55 1.33 12.62 0.47
N TYR A 56 0.20 12.64 1.17
CA TYR A 56 -1.10 12.22 0.61
C TYR A 56 -2.02 13.39 0.24
N GLY A 57 -1.82 14.57 0.83
CA GLY A 57 -2.65 15.73 0.54
C GLY A 57 -2.78 16.67 1.73
N ILE A 58 -3.85 17.45 1.73
CA ILE A 58 -4.21 18.34 2.83
C ILE A 58 -5.51 17.86 3.49
N ASN A 59 -5.58 18.03 4.80
CA ASN A 59 -6.80 17.84 5.56
C ASN A 59 -7.79 18.95 5.19
N ALA A 60 -9.00 18.57 4.77
CA ALA A 60 -10.00 19.54 4.30
C ALA A 60 -10.54 20.46 5.40
N LEU A 61 -10.43 20.08 6.68
CA LEU A 61 -10.94 20.88 7.80
C LEU A 61 -9.87 21.82 8.35
N SER A 62 -8.66 21.32 8.56
CA SER A 62 -7.57 22.08 9.18
C SER A 62 -6.60 22.71 8.19
N ASN A 63 -6.63 22.29 6.92
CA ASN A 63 -5.65 22.61 5.89
C ASN A 63 -4.20 22.17 6.23
N ASN A 64 -4.04 21.30 7.24
CA ASN A 64 -2.75 20.71 7.58
C ASN A 64 -2.35 19.62 6.59
N LEU A 65 -1.06 19.32 6.51
CA LEU A 65 -0.53 18.25 5.66
C LEU A 65 -0.93 16.88 6.18
N ILE A 66 -1.24 15.97 5.25
CA ILE A 66 -1.41 14.55 5.51
C ILE A 66 -0.12 13.84 5.08
N MET A 67 0.64 13.37 6.07
CA MET A 67 1.92 12.67 5.90
C MET A 67 1.84 11.30 6.57
N VAL A 68 2.03 10.23 5.80
CA VAL A 68 1.79 8.85 6.30
C VAL A 68 2.79 7.87 5.72
N ASP A 69 3.39 7.08 6.60
CA ASP A 69 4.02 5.82 6.25
C ASP A 69 3.00 4.68 6.48
N ARG A 70 2.57 4.06 5.38
CA ARG A 70 1.58 2.97 5.42
C ARG A 70 2.13 1.71 6.09
N LYS A 71 3.45 1.52 6.13
CA LYS A 71 4.08 0.34 6.74
C LYS A 71 3.89 0.30 8.25
N LEU A 72 3.64 1.45 8.87
CA LEU A 72 3.36 1.58 10.30
C LEU A 72 1.86 1.41 10.63
N LEU A 73 0.99 1.33 9.63
CA LEU A 73 -0.43 1.10 9.83
C LEU A 73 -0.73 -0.38 10.01
N LYS A 74 -1.90 -0.68 10.59
CA LYS A 74 -2.38 -2.07 10.72
C LYS A 74 -2.49 -2.80 9.38
N ASN A 75 -2.74 -2.06 8.31
CA ASN A 75 -2.80 -2.57 6.95
C ASN A 75 -2.12 -1.55 6.01
N PRO A 76 -1.07 -1.94 5.28
CA PRO A 76 -0.32 -1.04 4.41
C PRO A 76 -0.98 -0.81 3.03
N ASN A 77 -2.11 -1.47 2.75
CA ASN A 77 -2.74 -1.42 1.43
C ASN A 77 -3.38 -0.06 1.16
N GLY A 78 -3.29 0.40 -0.10
CA GLY A 78 -3.95 1.60 -0.60
C GLY A 78 -5.03 1.28 -1.64
N LEU A 79 -6.08 2.11 -1.68
CA LEU A 79 -7.14 2.01 -2.67
C LEU A 79 -7.42 3.40 -3.28
N ILE A 80 -7.24 3.52 -4.59
CA ILE A 80 -7.51 4.76 -5.34
C ILE A 80 -8.71 4.51 -6.26
N LEU A 81 -9.83 5.16 -5.96
CA LEU A 81 -11.06 5.10 -6.76
C LEU A 81 -11.42 6.47 -7.32
N GLY A 82 -12.04 6.49 -8.49
CA GLY A 82 -12.46 7.73 -9.13
C GLY A 82 -13.01 7.52 -10.54
N THR A 83 -13.79 8.47 -11.03
CA THR A 83 -14.30 8.47 -12.40
C THR A 83 -13.19 8.79 -13.42
N PRO A 84 -13.32 8.41 -14.70
CA PRO A 84 -12.39 8.87 -15.73
C PRO A 84 -12.24 10.40 -15.70
N GLY A 85 -10.99 10.90 -15.74
CA GLY A 85 -10.69 12.33 -15.60
C GLY A 85 -10.59 12.87 -14.17
N SER A 86 -10.86 12.08 -13.13
CA SER A 86 -10.82 12.54 -11.73
C SER A 86 -9.41 12.67 -11.12
N GLY A 87 -8.35 12.46 -11.92
CA GLY A 87 -6.96 12.50 -11.45
C GLY A 87 -6.43 11.21 -10.82
N LYS A 88 -7.07 10.05 -11.00
CA LYS A 88 -6.59 8.75 -10.48
C LYS A 88 -5.13 8.46 -10.86
N SER A 89 -4.82 8.46 -12.15
CA SER A 89 -3.47 8.15 -12.65
C SER A 89 -2.45 9.20 -12.21
N PHE A 90 -2.87 10.47 -12.05
CA PHE A 90 -1.99 11.50 -11.51
C PHE A 90 -1.63 11.24 -10.05
N SER A 91 -2.62 10.93 -9.20
CA SER A 91 -2.39 10.59 -7.80
C SER A 91 -1.52 9.35 -7.65
N ALA A 92 -1.76 8.30 -8.45
CA ALA A 92 -0.96 7.09 -8.44
C ALA A 92 0.50 7.34 -8.89
N LYS A 93 0.72 8.08 -9.98
CA LYS A 93 2.07 8.46 -10.44
C LYS A 93 2.83 9.29 -9.40
N ARG A 94 2.15 10.21 -8.72
CA ARG A 94 2.73 11.01 -7.63
C ARG A 94 3.14 10.12 -6.46
N GLU A 95 2.29 9.17 -6.09
CA GLU A 95 2.59 8.23 -5.01
C GLU A 95 3.78 7.32 -5.35
N ILE A 96 3.82 6.78 -6.56
CA ILE A 96 4.95 5.98 -7.08
C ILE A 96 6.26 6.79 -7.03
N ALA A 97 6.23 8.03 -7.54
CA ALA A 97 7.41 8.89 -7.54
C ALA A 97 7.89 9.22 -6.13
N ASN A 98 6.97 9.52 -5.21
CA ASN A 98 7.31 9.79 -3.81
C ASN A 98 7.89 8.55 -3.12
N CYS A 99 7.30 7.37 -3.35
CA CYS A 99 7.80 6.10 -2.84
C CYS A 99 9.24 5.87 -3.32
N PHE A 100 9.47 5.95 -4.63
CA PHE A 100 10.80 5.76 -5.23
C PHE A 100 11.86 6.75 -4.71
N LEU A 101 11.48 7.99 -4.40
CA LEU A 101 12.41 9.03 -3.96
C LEU A 101 12.69 9.01 -2.45
N LEU A 102 11.75 8.53 -1.64
CA LEU A 102 11.82 8.62 -0.17
C LEU A 102 12.17 7.29 0.49
N THR A 103 11.94 6.16 -0.20
CA THR A 103 12.18 4.83 0.34
C THR A 103 13.12 4.03 -0.58
N ASN A 104 13.62 2.92 -0.06
CA ASN A 104 14.38 1.94 -0.84
C ASN A 104 13.48 0.77 -1.29
N ASP A 105 12.17 1.00 -1.39
CA ASP A 105 11.21 -0.05 -1.72
C ASP A 105 11.18 -0.31 -3.24
N ASP A 106 11.03 -1.57 -3.63
CA ASP A 106 10.82 -1.95 -5.03
C ASP A 106 9.41 -1.62 -5.50
N VAL A 107 9.28 -0.99 -6.67
CA VAL A 107 7.98 -0.62 -7.26
C VAL A 107 7.69 -1.45 -8.50
N ILE A 108 6.65 -2.27 -8.43
CA ILE A 108 6.17 -3.10 -9.55
C ILE A 108 4.81 -2.56 -10.01
N ILE A 109 4.67 -2.34 -11.32
CA ILE A 109 3.46 -1.75 -11.91
C ILE A 109 2.88 -2.70 -12.97
N CYS A 110 1.64 -3.12 -12.78
CA CYS A 110 0.85 -3.81 -13.79
C CYS A 110 0.01 -2.77 -14.56
N ASP A 111 0.43 -2.45 -15.78
CA ASP A 111 -0.11 -1.34 -16.57
C ASP A 111 -0.74 -1.81 -17.89
N PRO A 112 -2.04 -2.14 -17.92
CA PRO A 112 -2.71 -2.59 -19.13
C PRO A 112 -2.88 -1.47 -20.17
N GLU A 113 -2.85 -0.20 -19.76
CA GLU A 113 -3.08 0.97 -20.63
C GLU A 113 -1.77 1.65 -21.08
N ALA A 114 -0.61 1.14 -20.63
CA ALA A 114 0.71 1.72 -20.89
C ALA A 114 0.84 3.21 -20.47
N GLU A 115 0.08 3.66 -19.47
CA GLU A 115 0.10 5.03 -18.98
C GLU A 115 1.34 5.38 -18.13
N TYR A 116 1.97 4.38 -17.51
CA TYR A 116 3.06 4.53 -16.54
C TYR A 116 4.44 4.30 -17.17
N ALA A 117 4.52 3.70 -18.36
CA ALA A 117 5.80 3.45 -19.04
C ALA A 117 6.70 4.70 -19.15
N PRO A 118 6.21 5.90 -19.53
CA PRO A 118 7.05 7.10 -19.59
C PRO A 118 7.54 7.61 -18.23
N LEU A 119 6.91 7.21 -17.13
CA LEU A 119 7.38 7.50 -15.77
C LEU A 119 8.51 6.52 -15.41
N VAL A 120 8.31 5.23 -15.66
CA VAL A 120 9.29 4.18 -15.40
C VAL A 120 10.60 4.45 -16.15
N GLU A 121 10.51 4.80 -17.43
CA GLU A 121 11.70 5.14 -18.25
C GLU A 121 12.46 6.35 -17.70
N ARG A 122 11.75 7.37 -17.19
CA ARG A 122 12.36 8.55 -16.57
C ARG A 122 13.03 8.26 -15.23
N LEU A 123 12.53 7.27 -14.50
CA LEU A 123 13.12 6.80 -13.25
C LEU A 123 14.18 5.71 -13.48
N HIS A 124 14.60 5.50 -14.74
CA HIS A 124 15.57 4.48 -15.14
C HIS A 124 15.15 3.04 -14.76
N GLY A 125 13.85 2.79 -14.66
CA GLY A 125 13.30 1.46 -14.44
C GLY A 125 13.18 0.63 -15.73
N GLN A 126 12.72 -0.60 -15.57
CA GLN A 126 12.52 -1.53 -16.68
C GLN A 126 11.05 -1.59 -17.09
N VAL A 127 10.79 -1.43 -18.40
CA VAL A 127 9.45 -1.65 -18.98
C VAL A 127 9.44 -2.98 -19.73
N ILE A 128 8.70 -3.96 -19.19
CA ILE A 128 8.51 -5.27 -19.82
C ILE A 128 7.18 -5.25 -20.57
N LYS A 129 7.24 -5.08 -21.90
CA LYS A 129 6.04 -5.11 -22.74
C LYS A 129 5.63 -6.55 -23.03
N ILE A 130 4.43 -6.94 -22.61
CA ILE A 130 3.81 -8.23 -22.92
C ILE A 130 2.74 -8.03 -24.00
N SER A 131 2.98 -8.53 -25.20
CA SER A 131 2.04 -8.44 -26.33
C SER A 131 2.33 -9.54 -27.36
N PRO A 132 1.39 -9.88 -28.25
CA PRO A 132 1.62 -10.90 -29.28
C PRO A 132 2.79 -10.60 -30.23
N THR A 133 3.18 -9.32 -30.35
CA THR A 133 4.27 -8.86 -31.21
C THR A 133 5.56 -8.53 -30.46
N SER A 134 5.57 -8.63 -29.12
CA SER A 134 6.80 -8.40 -28.35
C SER A 134 7.66 -9.65 -28.28
N THR A 135 8.97 -9.45 -28.14
CA THR A 135 9.95 -10.52 -27.90
C THR A 135 9.96 -11.02 -26.46
N ASN A 136 9.21 -10.38 -25.55
CA ASN A 136 9.14 -10.78 -24.16
C ASN A 136 8.01 -11.78 -23.96
N TYR A 137 8.30 -12.85 -23.22
CA TYR A 137 7.36 -13.91 -22.90
C TYR A 137 7.48 -14.24 -21.41
N ILE A 138 6.34 -14.56 -20.80
CA ILE A 138 6.30 -15.12 -19.46
C ILE A 138 6.02 -16.60 -19.62
N ASN A 139 6.92 -17.45 -19.11
CA ASN A 139 6.71 -18.88 -19.10
C ASN A 139 5.91 -19.27 -17.84
N PRO A 140 4.59 -19.56 -17.94
CA PRO A 140 3.83 -20.00 -16.78
C PRO A 140 4.25 -21.39 -16.30
N MET A 141 5.06 -22.14 -17.06
CA MET A 141 5.64 -23.43 -16.66
C MET A 141 7.01 -23.30 -15.99
N ASP A 142 7.51 -22.09 -15.77
CA ASP A 142 8.80 -21.94 -15.09
C ASP A 142 8.68 -22.30 -13.60
N LEU A 143 9.45 -23.29 -13.15
CA LEU A 143 9.38 -23.85 -11.80
C LEU A 143 10.57 -23.33 -11.00
N ASN A 144 10.28 -22.49 -10.01
CA ASN A 144 11.26 -22.11 -9.02
C ASN A 144 11.19 -23.10 -7.84
N LEU A 145 12.29 -23.79 -7.57
CA LEU A 145 12.38 -24.82 -6.53
C LEU A 145 12.42 -24.21 -5.12
N ASP A 146 12.72 -22.92 -4.99
CA ASP A 146 12.87 -22.21 -3.72
C ASP A 146 11.55 -21.58 -3.23
N TYR A 147 10.40 -21.93 -3.84
CA TYR A 147 9.13 -21.25 -3.62
C TYR A 147 8.45 -21.55 -2.27
N SER A 148 8.84 -22.63 -1.58
CA SER A 148 8.22 -23.01 -0.31
C SER A 148 9.07 -24.00 0.49
N ASP A 149 9.32 -23.67 1.77
CA ASP A 149 9.99 -24.59 2.70
C ASP A 149 9.07 -25.76 3.13
N ASP A 150 7.74 -25.58 3.08
CA ASP A 150 6.76 -26.51 3.66
C ASP A 150 5.90 -27.29 2.64
N GLU A 151 5.81 -26.86 1.38
CA GLU A 151 5.01 -27.53 0.33
C GLU A 151 5.89 -28.01 -0.83
N SER A 152 5.45 -29.07 -1.52
CA SER A 152 6.12 -29.51 -2.74
C SER A 152 5.94 -28.46 -3.83
N PRO A 153 7.02 -27.88 -4.39
CA PRO A 153 6.92 -26.86 -5.45
C PRO A 153 6.10 -27.34 -6.66
N LEU A 154 6.13 -28.65 -6.93
CA LEU A 154 5.36 -29.28 -8.00
C LEU A 154 3.85 -29.21 -7.76
N SER A 155 3.39 -29.38 -6.52
CA SER A 155 1.96 -29.31 -6.20
C SER A 155 1.43 -27.89 -6.38
N LEU A 156 2.12 -26.89 -5.82
CA LEU A 156 1.81 -25.48 -6.02
C LEU A 156 1.78 -25.11 -7.51
N LYS A 157 2.75 -25.62 -8.27
CA LYS A 157 2.80 -25.39 -9.71
C LYS A 157 1.63 -26.05 -10.45
N SER A 158 1.26 -27.27 -10.08
CA SER A 158 0.12 -27.97 -10.64
C SER A 158 -1.18 -27.19 -10.43
N ASP A 159 -1.40 -26.70 -9.20
CA ASP A 159 -2.58 -25.89 -8.86
C ASP A 159 -2.61 -24.56 -9.63
N PHE A 160 -1.46 -23.92 -9.80
CA PHE A 160 -1.34 -22.71 -10.62
C PHE A 160 -1.67 -22.97 -12.10
N ILE A 161 -1.11 -24.03 -12.69
CA ILE A 161 -1.40 -24.41 -14.08
C ILE A 161 -2.86 -24.79 -14.27
N LEU A 162 -3.44 -25.51 -13.33
CA LEU A 162 -4.85 -25.84 -13.35
C LEU A 162 -5.70 -24.56 -13.35
N SER A 163 -5.42 -23.63 -12.43
CA SER A 163 -6.09 -22.34 -12.34
C SER A 163 -5.95 -21.52 -13.64
N LEU A 164 -4.77 -21.54 -14.25
CA LEU A 164 -4.52 -20.90 -15.54
C LEU A 164 -5.37 -21.53 -16.66
N CYS A 165 -5.42 -22.86 -16.74
CA CYS A 165 -6.24 -23.56 -17.71
C CYS A 165 -7.74 -23.28 -17.50
N GLU A 166 -8.20 -23.18 -16.25
CA GLU A 166 -9.59 -22.80 -15.94
C GLU A 166 -9.93 -21.40 -16.45
N LEU A 167 -9.05 -20.43 -16.21
CA LEU A 167 -9.21 -19.04 -16.68
C LEU A 167 -9.24 -18.95 -18.21
N ILE A 168 -8.37 -19.70 -18.90
CA ILE A 168 -8.28 -19.69 -20.37
C ILE A 168 -9.50 -20.36 -21.01
N VAL A 169 -9.97 -21.49 -20.47
CA VAL A 169 -11.08 -22.25 -21.05
C VAL A 169 -12.39 -21.45 -21.01
N GLY A 170 -12.55 -20.55 -20.03
CA GLY A 170 -13.51 -19.44 -20.08
C GLY A 170 -14.88 -19.82 -20.64
N GLY A 171 -15.68 -20.59 -19.90
CA GLY A 171 -16.99 -21.07 -20.36
C GLY A 171 -17.94 -21.36 -19.20
N LYS A 172 -19.26 -21.46 -19.48
CA LYS A 172 -20.31 -21.69 -18.46
C LYS A 172 -20.08 -22.94 -17.60
N GLU A 173 -19.41 -23.96 -18.15
CA GLU A 173 -19.13 -25.22 -17.45
C GLU A 173 -17.67 -25.34 -16.98
N GLY A 174 -16.77 -24.44 -17.39
CA GLY A 174 -15.35 -24.48 -17.05
C GLY A 174 -14.67 -25.82 -17.41
N LEU A 175 -13.64 -26.19 -16.66
CA LEU A 175 -13.00 -27.51 -16.76
C LEU A 175 -13.82 -28.56 -15.99
N GLN A 176 -14.16 -29.65 -16.67
CA GLN A 176 -14.82 -30.81 -16.06
C GLN A 176 -13.86 -31.52 -15.08
N PRO A 177 -14.37 -32.17 -14.01
CA PRO A 177 -13.53 -32.84 -13.01
C PRO A 177 -12.51 -33.81 -13.62
N VAL A 178 -12.93 -34.57 -14.64
CA VAL A 178 -12.05 -35.50 -15.37
C VAL A 178 -10.89 -34.77 -16.06
N GLN A 179 -11.15 -33.61 -16.66
CA GLN A 179 -10.12 -32.80 -17.31
C GLN A 179 -9.12 -32.24 -16.30
N LYS A 180 -9.60 -31.80 -15.12
CA LYS A 180 -8.72 -31.32 -14.04
C LYS A 180 -7.75 -32.41 -13.59
N THR A 181 -8.25 -33.63 -13.38
CA THR A 181 -7.41 -34.80 -13.03
C THR A 181 -6.40 -35.13 -14.12
N ILE A 182 -6.77 -35.02 -15.40
CA ILE A 182 -5.85 -35.24 -16.51
C ILE A 182 -4.75 -34.18 -16.51
N ILE A 183 -5.10 -32.90 -16.33
CA ILE A 183 -4.14 -31.80 -16.29
C ILE A 183 -3.14 -31.98 -15.15
N ASP A 184 -3.60 -32.24 -13.91
CA ASP A 184 -2.71 -32.47 -12.77
C ASP A 184 -1.72 -33.62 -13.03
N ARG A 185 -2.23 -34.75 -13.56
CA ARG A 185 -1.38 -35.90 -13.87
C ARG A 185 -0.36 -35.57 -14.97
N CYS A 186 -0.77 -34.87 -16.03
CA CYS A 186 0.10 -34.48 -17.12
C CYS A 186 1.19 -33.50 -16.65
N VAL A 187 0.84 -32.53 -15.81
CA VAL A 187 1.80 -31.60 -15.22
C VAL A 187 2.89 -32.35 -14.47
N ARG A 188 2.53 -33.30 -13.59
CA ARG A 188 3.49 -34.11 -12.84
C ARG A 188 4.44 -34.91 -13.75
N LEU A 189 3.91 -35.47 -14.84
CA LEU A 189 4.71 -36.24 -15.80
C LEU A 189 5.69 -35.36 -16.57
N VAL A 190 5.27 -34.15 -16.97
CA VAL A 190 6.14 -33.19 -17.69
C VAL A 190 7.32 -32.77 -16.82
N TYR A 191 7.08 -32.40 -15.57
CA TYR A 191 8.16 -31.99 -14.65
C TYR A 191 9.00 -33.16 -14.13
N GLN A 192 8.57 -34.41 -14.27
CA GLN A 192 9.30 -35.57 -13.74
C GLN A 192 10.74 -35.65 -14.30
N THR A 193 10.91 -35.40 -15.59
CA THR A 193 12.24 -35.40 -16.24
C THR A 193 13.13 -34.28 -15.71
N TYR A 194 12.58 -33.07 -15.58
CA TYR A 194 13.28 -31.91 -15.03
C TYR A 194 13.68 -32.12 -13.56
N LEU A 195 12.80 -32.70 -12.74
CA LEU A 195 13.08 -32.95 -11.32
C LEU A 195 14.16 -34.04 -11.12
N ASN A 196 14.27 -34.99 -12.05
CA ASN A 196 15.32 -36.01 -12.00
C ASN A 196 16.70 -35.45 -12.41
N ASP A 197 16.73 -34.42 -13.26
CA ASP A 197 17.95 -33.76 -13.73
C ASP A 197 17.67 -32.27 -14.02
N PRO A 198 17.79 -31.38 -13.02
CA PRO A 198 17.38 -29.98 -13.11
C PRO A 198 18.38 -29.19 -13.94
N ARG A 199 18.22 -29.28 -15.26
CA ARG A 199 18.91 -28.46 -16.26
C ARG A 199 17.88 -27.69 -17.08
N PRO A 200 18.14 -26.44 -17.46
CA PRO A 200 17.20 -25.64 -18.27
C PRO A 200 16.77 -26.33 -19.57
N GLU A 201 17.63 -27.18 -20.12
CA GLU A 201 17.38 -27.99 -21.34
C GLU A 201 16.34 -29.10 -21.13
N ASN A 202 16.08 -29.50 -19.88
CA ASN A 202 15.16 -30.58 -19.51
C ASN A 202 13.77 -30.05 -19.09
N MET A 203 13.55 -28.74 -19.21
CA MET A 203 12.27 -28.08 -18.95
C MET A 203 11.45 -27.92 -20.23
#